data_AF-A0A524M994-F1
#
_entry.id   AF-A0A524M994-F1
#
_cell.length_a   1.000
_cell.length_b   1.000
_cell.length_c   1.000
_cell.angle_alpha   90.00
_cell.angle_beta   90.00
_cell.angle_gamma   90.00
#
_symmetry.space_group_name_H-M   'P 1'
#
loop_
_entity.id
_entity.type
_entity.pdbx_description
1 polymer ?
#
loop_
_entity_poly.entity_id
_entity_poly.type
_entity_poly.pdbx_seq_one_letter_code
_entity_poly.pdbx_strand_id
1 'polypeptide(L)'
;MQSHERSGVEIPAGVKVDDIMRSLAIGHGYKWTVLTRDPLIIAHGAPTVGNMPELLLTGKKPMIVAGGDAIYVERIRNILEMLQRQSHRVQFTKEG
;
A
#
# COMPACT_ATOMS: atom_id res chain seq x y z
N MET A 1 21.93 -5.08 16.73
CA MET A 1 20.74 -5.70 16.11
C MET A 1 19.71 -4.61 15.90
N GLN A 2 19.58 -4.06 14.70
CA GLN A 2 18.53 -3.08 14.41
C GLN A 2 17.22 -3.83 14.16
N SER A 3 16.22 -3.54 14.99
CA SER A 3 14.84 -3.95 14.74
C SER A 3 14.44 -3.40 13.38
N HIS A 4 14.14 -4.28 12.44
CA HIS A 4 13.56 -3.86 11.18
C HIS A 4 12.15 -3.37 11.48
N GLU A 5 12.00 -2.07 11.67
CA GLU A 5 10.71 -1.46 11.97
C GLU A 5 9.73 -1.75 10.84
N ARG A 6 8.54 -2.23 11.23
CA ARG A 6 7.40 -2.36 10.32
C ARG A 6 6.47 -1.19 10.61
N SER A 7 6.00 -0.53 9.57
CA SER A 7 5.07 0.58 9.69
C SER A 7 3.72 0.19 9.11
N GLY A 8 2.65 0.42 9.89
CA GLY A 8 1.29 0.37 9.39
C GLY A 8 0.93 1.68 8.70
N VAL A 9 0.45 1.59 7.46
CA VAL A 9 -0.11 2.71 6.70
C VAL A 9 -1.59 2.42 6.46
N GLU A 10 -2.46 3.27 7.00
CA GLU A 10 -3.90 3.11 6.77
C GLU A 10 -4.25 3.39 5.31
N ILE A 11 -5.11 2.54 4.74
CA ILE A 11 -5.66 2.76 3.39
C ILE A 11 -6.91 3.62 3.55
N PRO A 12 -6.94 4.85 2.99
CA PRO A 12 -8.09 5.71 3.13
C PRO A 12 -9.35 5.13 2.47
N ALA A 13 -10.51 5.49 3.00
CA ALA A 13 -11.80 5.10 2.41
C ALA A 13 -11.90 5.56 0.95
N GLY A 14 -12.47 4.72 0.08
CA GLY A 14 -12.63 5.00 -1.34
C GLY A 14 -11.45 4.61 -2.22
N VAL A 15 -10.26 4.37 -1.63
CA VAL A 15 -9.08 3.89 -2.37
C VAL A 15 -9.21 2.38 -2.59
N LYS A 16 -9.18 1.94 -3.85
CA LYS A 16 -9.20 0.50 -4.18
C LYS A 16 -7.79 -0.08 -4.17
N VAL A 17 -7.66 -1.30 -3.67
CA VAL A 17 -6.40 -2.08 -3.68
C VAL A 17 -5.80 -2.14 -5.07
N ASP A 18 -6.61 -2.38 -6.11
CA ASP A 18 -6.14 -2.44 -7.50
C ASP A 18 -5.52 -1.12 -7.98
N ASP A 19 -6.05 0.03 -7.54
CA ASP A 19 -5.54 1.35 -7.91
C ASP A 19 -4.19 1.63 -7.24
N ILE A 20 -4.01 1.16 -5.99
CA ILE A 20 -2.73 1.19 -5.26
C ILE A 20 -1.70 0.35 -6.01
N MET A 21 -2.05 -0.90 -6.31
CA MET A 21 -1.16 -1.84 -7.00
C MET A 21 -0.73 -1.30 -8.35
N ARG A 22 -1.67 -0.78 -9.14
CA ARG A 22 -1.40 -0.18 -10.46
C ARG A 22 -0.49 1.04 -10.34
N SER A 23 -0.80 1.96 -9.43
CA SER A 23 -0.05 3.21 -9.27
C SER A 23 1.39 2.97 -8.85
N LEU A 24 1.61 2.05 -7.91
CA LEU A 24 2.93 1.67 -7.45
C LEU A 24 3.72 0.86 -8.50
N ALA A 25 3.03 0.02 -9.28
CA ALA A 25 3.68 -0.69 -10.39
C ALA A 25 4.19 0.29 -11.46
N ILE A 26 3.37 1.27 -11.83
CA ILE A 26 3.72 2.28 -12.86
C ILE A 26 4.76 3.27 -12.34
N GLY A 27 4.53 3.87 -11.17
CA GLY A 27 5.36 4.97 -10.66
C GLY A 27 6.66 4.53 -10.00
N HIS A 28 6.70 3.31 -9.47
CA HIS A 28 7.80 2.85 -8.62
C HIS A 28 8.31 1.44 -8.97
N GLY A 29 7.78 0.81 -10.03
CA GLY A 29 8.27 -0.48 -10.51
C GLY A 29 7.92 -1.68 -9.62
N TYR A 30 6.95 -1.54 -8.70
CA TYR A 30 6.51 -2.65 -7.86
C TYR A 30 5.97 -3.80 -8.71
N LYS A 31 6.39 -5.01 -8.33
CA LYS A 31 5.83 -6.26 -8.84
C LYS A 31 4.99 -6.90 -7.75
N TRP A 32 3.84 -7.43 -8.14
CA TRP A 32 2.87 -7.97 -7.20
C TRP A 32 2.71 -9.47 -7.38
N THR A 33 2.68 -10.18 -6.26
CA THR A 33 2.19 -11.56 -6.20
C THR A 33 0.91 -11.56 -5.38
N VAL A 34 -0.20 -11.97 -5.97
CA VAL A 34 -1.49 -12.06 -5.27
C VAL A 34 -1.56 -13.43 -4.60
N LEU A 35 -1.44 -13.46 -3.26
CA LEU A 35 -1.51 -14.69 -2.48
C LEU A 35 -2.95 -15.21 -2.36
N THR A 36 -3.92 -14.29 -2.21
CA THR A 36 -5.35 -14.58 -2.11
C THR A 36 -6.15 -13.31 -2.42
N ARG A 37 -7.40 -13.48 -2.88
CA ARG A 37 -8.39 -12.40 -2.95
C ARG A 37 -9.39 -12.43 -1.78
N ASP A 38 -9.44 -13.55 -1.07
CA ASP A 38 -10.26 -13.74 0.11
C ASP A 38 -9.45 -13.45 1.39
N PRO A 39 -10.10 -12.99 2.48
CA PRO A 39 -9.41 -12.74 3.74
C PRO A 39 -8.70 -14.01 4.25
N LEU A 40 -7.39 -13.93 4.43
CA LEU A 40 -6.58 -14.97 5.06
C LEU A 40 -5.82 -14.41 6.26
N ILE A 41 -5.59 -15.28 7.24
CA ILE A 41 -4.61 -15.02 8.30
C ILE A 41 -3.24 -15.33 7.71
N ILE A 42 -2.33 -14.36 7.76
CA ILE A 42 -0.99 -14.47 7.18
C ILE A 42 0.02 -14.10 8.26
N ALA A 43 1.03 -14.94 8.46
CA ALA A 43 2.18 -14.60 9.28
C ALA A 43 3.14 -13.73 8.46
N HIS A 44 3.51 -12.56 8.98
CA HIS A 44 4.44 -11.68 8.28
C HIS A 44 5.87 -12.22 8.42
N GLY A 45 6.49 -12.56 7.29
CA GLY A 45 7.89 -13.00 7.22
C GLY A 45 8.88 -11.91 7.64
N ALA A 46 10.17 -12.25 7.72
CA ALA A 46 11.22 -11.28 8.00
C ALA A 46 11.30 -10.22 6.88
N PRO A 47 11.44 -8.93 7.21
CA PRO A 47 11.60 -7.86 6.22
C PRO A 47 12.85 -8.08 5.37
N THR A 48 12.81 -7.58 4.12
CA THR A 48 13.96 -7.67 3.21
C THR A 48 15.08 -6.73 3.62
N VAL A 49 16.30 -7.09 3.22
CA VAL A 49 17.50 -6.27 3.39
C VAL A 49 17.67 -5.25 2.24
N GLY A 50 16.67 -5.12 1.35
CA GLY A 50 16.73 -4.22 0.20
C GLY A 50 16.31 -2.78 0.53
N ASN A 51 16.75 -1.83 -0.30
CA ASN A 51 16.33 -0.42 -0.18
C ASN A 51 14.85 -0.18 -0.51
N MET A 52 14.24 -1.06 -1.32
CA MET A 52 12.82 -0.98 -1.68
C MET A 52 12.00 -1.75 -0.66
N PRO A 53 11.00 -1.12 -0.01
CA PRO A 53 10.22 -1.81 1.02
C PRO A 53 9.29 -2.84 0.39
N GLU A 54 9.01 -3.90 1.14
CA GLU A 54 7.92 -4.82 0.82
C GLU A 54 6.59 -4.28 1.33
N LEU A 55 5.54 -4.50 0.53
CA LEU A 55 4.19 -4.04 0.82
C LEU A 55 3.25 -5.24 0.92
N LEU A 56 2.53 -5.31 2.04
CA LEU A 56 1.44 -6.27 2.22
C LEU A 56 0.11 -5.52 2.37
N LEU A 57 -0.80 -5.76 1.42
CA LEU A 57 -2.14 -5.17 1.39
C LEU A 57 -3.12 -6.11 2.10
N THR A 58 -3.65 -5.69 3.24
CA THR A 58 -4.54 -6.52 4.07
C THR A 58 -6.02 -6.19 3.83
N GLY A 59 -6.46 -6.17 2.57
CA GLY A 59 -7.86 -5.89 2.22
C GLY A 59 -8.36 -4.55 2.77
N LYS A 60 -9.31 -4.58 3.73
CA LYS A 60 -9.87 -3.38 4.40
C LYS A 60 -9.01 -2.84 5.55
N LYS A 61 -7.88 -3.48 5.87
CA LYS A 61 -6.99 -3.17 6.99
C LYS A 61 -5.74 -2.40 6.48
N PRO A 62 -4.91 -1.84 7.38
CA PRO A 62 -3.71 -1.11 6.98
C PRO A 62 -2.78 -1.91 6.06
N MET A 63 -2.20 -1.22 5.09
CA MET A 63 -1.05 -1.69 4.35
C MET A 63 0.15 -1.77 5.29
N ILE A 64 0.85 -2.89 5.28
CA ILE A 64 2.07 -3.07 6.06
C ILE A 64 3.25 -2.77 5.15
N VAL A 65 4.14 -1.91 5.61
CA VAL A 65 5.40 -1.56 4.97
C VAL A 65 6.53 -2.20 5.78
N ALA A 66 7.34 -3.02 5.13
CA ALA A 66 8.39 -3.80 5.78
C ALA A 66 9.75 -3.57 5.10
N GLY A 67 10.75 -3.20 5.90
CA GLY A 67 12.06 -2.79 5.38
C GLY A 67 12.02 -1.41 4.70
N GLY A 68 13.14 -1.01 4.10
CA GLY A 68 13.30 0.32 3.49
C GLY A 68 13.44 1.46 4.52
N ASP A 69 13.81 2.64 4.01
CA ASP A 69 13.92 3.88 4.79
C ASP A 69 12.53 4.42 5.21
N ALA A 70 12.43 5.06 6.37
CA ALA A 70 11.23 5.76 6.84
C ALA A 70 10.66 6.75 5.81
N ILE A 71 11.51 7.34 4.96
CA ILE A 71 11.10 8.20 3.84
C ILE A 71 10.10 7.48 2.91
N TYR A 72 10.21 6.16 2.74
CA TYR A 72 9.28 5.42 1.89
C TYR A 72 7.88 5.33 2.48
N VAL A 73 7.74 5.25 3.80
CA VAL A 73 6.43 5.25 4.48
C VAL A 73 5.68 6.54 4.15
N GLU A 74 6.35 7.69 4.23
CA GLU A 74 5.76 8.98 3.89
C GLU A 74 5.42 9.11 2.40
N ARG A 75 6.30 8.63 1.51
CA ARG A 75 5.99 8.60 0.07
C ARG A 75 4.74 7.78 -0.22
N ILE A 76 4.60 6.63 0.43
CA ILE A 76 3.45 5.75 0.29
C ILE A 76 2.18 6.46 0.80
N ARG A 77 2.22 7.12 1.96
CA ARG A 77 1.09 7.92 2.49
C ARG A 77 0.62 8.97 1.48
N ASN A 78 1.55 9.74 0.91
CA ASN A 78 1.23 10.77 -0.08
C ASN A 78 0.55 10.20 -1.34
N ILE A 79 0.96 9.01 -1.79
CA ILE A 79 0.33 8.32 -2.93
C ILE A 79 -1.11 7.93 -2.58
N LEU A 80 -1.34 7.37 -1.39
CA LEU A 80 -2.69 6.98 -0.96
C LEU A 80 -3.63 8.19 -0.86
N GLU A 81 -3.15 9.32 -0.35
CA GLU A 81 -3.93 10.55 -0.32
C GLU A 81 -4.27 11.06 -1.73
N MET A 82 -3.32 10.98 -2.67
CA MET A 82 -3.56 11.34 -4.06
C MET A 82 -4.65 10.46 -4.67
N LEU A 83 -4.59 9.15 -4.44
CA LEU A 83 -5.58 8.19 -4.92
C LEU A 83 -6.96 8.46 -4.31
N GLN A 84 -7.02 8.80 -3.02
CA GLN A 84 -8.27 9.15 -2.35
C GLN A 84 -8.91 10.41 -2.96
N ARG A 85 -8.10 11.44 -3.27
CA ARG A 85 -8.60 12.64 -3.95
C ARG A 85 -9.15 12.32 -5.34
N GLN A 86 -8.52 11.40 -6.07
CA GLN A 86 -9.01 10.95 -7.37
C GLN A 86 -10.32 10.15 -7.26
N SER A 87 -10.44 9.26 -6.27
CA SER A 87 -11.67 8.47 -6.07
C SER A 87 -12.87 9.36 -5.76
N HIS A 88 -12.69 10.42 -4.95
CA HIS A 88 -13.76 11.37 -4.68
C HIS A 88 -14.18 12.15 -5.92
N ARG A 89 -13.24 12.62 -6.75
CA ARG A 89 -13.58 13.34 -8.00
C ARG A 89 -14.44 12.50 -8.96
N VAL A 90 -14.20 11.19 -9.03
CA VAL A 90 -14.99 10.28 -9.88
C VAL A 90 -16.39 10.02 -9.32
N GLN A 91 -16.59 10.13 -8.00
CA GLN A 91 -17.92 10.01 -7.40
C GLN A 91 -18.78 11.24 -7.70
N PHE A 92 -18.21 12.45 -7.60
CA PHE A 92 -18.95 13.69 -7.90
C PHE A 92 -19.42 13.81 -9.35
N THR A 93 -18.73 13.22 -10.32
CA THR A 93 -19.13 13.26 -11.74
C THR A 93 -20.20 12.23 -12.12
N LYS A 94 -20.53 11.27 -11.24
CA LYS A 94 -21.58 10.28 -11.48
C LYS A 94 -22.96 10.69 -10.95
N GLU A 95 -23.03 11.74 -10.14
CA GLU A 95 -24.27 12.24 -9.53
C GLU A 95 -24.79 13.53 -10.20
N GLY A 96 -24.23 13.92 -11.36
CA GLY A 96 -24.62 15.12 -12.13
C GLY A 96 -25.25 14.79 -13.47
#